data_AF-A0A2E9LLP0-F1
#
_entry.id   AF-A0A2E9LLP0-F1
#
_cell.length_a   1.000
_cell.length_b   1.000
_cell.length_c   1.000
_cell.angle_alpha   90.00
_cell.angle_beta   90.00
_cell.angle_gamma   90.00
#
_symmetry.space_group_name_H-M   'P 1'
#
loop_
_entity.id
_entity.type
_entity.pdbx_description
1 polymer ?
#
loop_
_entity_poly.entity_id
_entity_poly.type
_entity_poly.pdbx_seq_one_letter_code
_entity_poly.pdbx_strand_id
1 'polypeptide(L)'
;MTPEERFIFDLEGYILIKNALSPEEVGTLNTIADREFGQPYDETNFKRTSRVSGWDSACVNLFDHPSVVPYLLELLGPKFRADHDYCIFMKNGARQGGLHGGDGHATGRAADHWYRYRDCVMRNGLTVCTFFLTHADVGDGGFGCIPGSHKSNFPKNLPADVRNNERSAHYVRQP
;
A
#
# COMPACT_ATOMS: atom_id res chain seq x y z
N MET A 1 4.92 12.80 -11.60
CA MET A 1 5.33 11.54 -12.26
C MET A 1 6.04 11.83 -13.58
N THR A 2 7.17 11.19 -13.84
CA THR A 2 7.84 11.17 -15.16
C THR A 2 7.04 10.35 -16.17
N PRO A 3 7.33 10.43 -17.49
CA PRO A 3 6.70 9.57 -18.48
C PRO A 3 6.84 8.07 -18.20
N GLU A 4 8.01 7.63 -17.73
CA GLU A 4 8.26 6.23 -17.39
C GLU A 4 7.47 5.81 -16.15
N GLU A 5 7.41 6.65 -15.12
CA GLU A 5 6.62 6.38 -13.92
C GLU A 5 5.13 6.24 -14.24
N ARG A 6 4.60 7.06 -15.15
CA ARG A 6 3.21 6.93 -15.63
C ARG A 6 2.99 5.61 -16.36
N PHE A 7 3.94 5.22 -17.21
CA PHE A 7 3.89 3.94 -17.92
C PHE A 7 3.90 2.75 -16.94
N ILE A 8 4.80 2.77 -15.95
CA ILE A 8 4.91 1.73 -14.93
C ILE A 8 3.62 1.64 -14.11
N PHE A 9 3.09 2.77 -13.64
CA PHE A 9 1.86 2.76 -12.84
C PHE A 9 0.66 2.25 -13.65
N ASP A 10 0.47 2.68 -14.90
CA ASP A 10 -0.59 2.11 -15.75
C ASP A 10 -0.38 0.61 -15.95
N LEU A 11 0.86 0.17 -16.21
CA LEU A 11 1.16 -1.23 -16.49
C LEU A 11 0.92 -2.12 -15.25
N GLU A 12 1.48 -1.74 -14.12
CA GLU A 12 1.61 -2.59 -12.93
C GLU A 12 0.59 -2.25 -11.83
N GLY A 13 0.06 -1.03 -11.79
CA GLY A 13 -0.91 -0.57 -10.77
C GLY A 13 -0.29 -0.15 -9.45
N TYR A 14 1.03 -0.06 -9.39
CA TYR A 14 1.77 0.47 -8.27
C TYR A 14 3.06 1.13 -8.77
N ILE A 15 3.71 1.89 -7.91
CA ILE A 15 5.02 2.47 -8.15
C ILE A 15 5.82 2.50 -6.85
N LEU A 16 7.12 2.22 -6.93
CA LEU A 16 8.03 2.31 -5.79
C LEU A 16 8.76 3.66 -5.80
N ILE A 17 8.53 4.46 -4.76
CA ILE A 17 9.23 5.73 -4.56
C ILE A 17 10.40 5.48 -3.60
N LYS A 18 11.62 5.46 -4.14
CA LYS A 18 12.84 5.25 -3.35
C LYS A 18 13.18 6.50 -2.54
N ASN A 19 13.67 6.30 -1.32
CA ASN A 19 14.06 7.38 -0.41
C ASN A 19 12.94 8.40 -0.18
N ALA A 20 11.69 7.93 -0.12
CA ALA A 20 10.53 8.79 0.09
C ALA A 20 10.56 9.52 1.43
N LEU A 21 11.22 8.93 2.44
CA LEU A 21 11.50 9.50 3.76
C LEU A 21 13.01 9.51 4.00
N SER A 22 13.50 10.53 4.71
CA SER A 22 14.87 10.60 5.19
C SER A 22 15.10 9.65 6.38
N PRO A 23 16.36 9.28 6.67
CA PRO A 23 16.68 8.48 7.86
C PRO A 23 16.21 9.11 9.18
N GLU A 24 16.20 10.44 9.27
CA GLU A 24 15.73 11.19 10.45
C GLU A 24 14.21 11.07 10.63
N GLU A 25 13.45 11.20 9.54
CA GLU A 25 12.00 10.99 9.55
C GLU A 25 11.65 9.55 9.94
N VAL A 26 12.37 8.58 9.38
CA VAL A 26 12.22 7.16 9.74
C VAL A 26 12.52 6.94 11.23
N GLY A 27 13.60 7.52 11.76
CA GLY A 27 13.93 7.43 13.19
C GLY A 27 12.87 8.05 14.11
N THR A 28 12.36 9.22 13.72
CA THR A 28 11.28 9.93 14.43
C THR A 28 10.01 9.09 14.45
N LEU A 29 9.58 8.57 13.30
CA LEU A 29 8.36 7.77 13.17
C LEU A 29 8.46 6.45 13.93
N ASN A 30 9.62 5.78 13.92
CA ASN A 30 9.84 4.57 14.73
C ASN A 30 9.77 4.88 16.23
N THR A 31 10.37 5.99 16.69
CA THR A 31 10.29 6.40 18.10
C THR A 31 8.84 6.63 18.55
N ILE A 32 8.03 7.26 17.70
CA ILE A 32 6.59 7.46 17.95
C ILE A 32 5.85 6.11 17.97
N ALA A 33 6.12 5.24 17.01
CA ALA A 33 5.51 3.92 16.94
C ALA A 33 5.81 3.05 18.18
N ASP A 34 7.05 3.08 18.68
CA ASP A 34 7.44 2.37 19.91
C ASP A 34 6.74 2.97 21.15
N ARG A 35 6.59 4.30 21.20
CA ARG A 35 5.87 4.99 22.30
C ARG A 35 4.37 4.64 22.32
N GLU A 36 3.72 4.69 21.17
CA GLU A 36 2.24 4.58 21.07
C GLU A 36 1.75 3.14 20.90
N PHE A 37 2.60 2.25 20.36
CA PHE A 37 2.21 0.88 20.01
C PHE A 37 3.33 -0.16 20.20
N GLY A 38 4.24 0.11 21.15
CA GLY A 38 5.37 -0.75 21.51
C GLY A 38 5.05 -1.94 22.42
N GLN A 39 3.77 -2.24 22.69
CA GLN A 39 3.40 -3.40 23.49
C GLN A 39 3.94 -4.71 22.88
N PRO A 40 4.20 -5.76 23.69
CA PRO A 40 4.71 -7.03 23.18
C PRO A 40 3.84 -7.66 22.08
N TYR A 41 4.47 -8.50 21.26
CA TYR A 41 3.75 -9.31 20.27
C TYR A 41 3.10 -10.50 20.97
N ASP A 42 1.94 -10.90 20.46
CA ASP A 42 1.32 -12.19 20.80
C ASP A 42 1.97 -13.33 19.98
N GLU A 43 1.43 -14.54 20.12
CA GLU A 43 1.88 -15.73 19.39
C GLU A 43 1.76 -15.62 17.87
N THR A 44 0.99 -14.65 17.36
CA THR A 44 0.81 -14.46 15.91
C THR A 44 1.95 -13.69 15.27
N ASN A 45 2.84 -13.07 16.06
CA ASN A 45 3.93 -12.22 15.57
C ASN A 45 3.47 -11.05 14.67
N PHE A 46 2.17 -10.72 14.70
CA PHE A 46 1.54 -9.69 13.90
C PHE A 46 0.79 -8.72 14.80
N LYS A 47 0.93 -7.41 14.57
CA LYS A 47 0.09 -6.40 15.21
C LYS A 47 -0.33 -5.35 14.19
N ARG A 48 -1.57 -4.88 14.32
CA ARG A 48 -2.10 -3.79 13.50
C ARG A 48 -2.91 -2.83 14.36
N THR A 49 -2.81 -1.56 14.04
CA THR A 49 -3.63 -0.50 14.63
C THR A 49 -4.00 0.55 13.59
N SER A 50 -5.05 1.31 13.85
CA SER A 50 -5.55 2.38 12.98
C SER A 50 -5.44 3.73 13.69
N ARG A 51 -5.69 4.83 12.95
CA ARG A 51 -5.63 6.21 13.50
C ARG A 51 -4.23 6.59 13.99
N VAL A 52 -3.22 6.19 13.22
CA VAL A 52 -1.80 6.55 13.39
C VAL A 52 -1.62 8.07 13.32
N SER A 53 -2.44 8.76 12.53
CA SER A 53 -2.58 10.22 12.47
C SER A 53 -2.92 10.86 13.82
N GLY A 54 -3.44 10.10 14.79
CA GLY A 54 -3.69 10.57 16.15
C GLY A 54 -2.47 10.52 17.09
N TRP A 55 -1.36 9.92 16.65
CA TRP A 55 -0.17 9.71 17.49
C TRP A 55 0.71 10.95 17.63
N ASP A 56 0.96 11.62 16.51
CA ASP A 56 1.85 12.77 16.43
C ASP A 56 1.61 13.55 15.13
N SER A 57 1.94 14.83 15.16
CA SER A 57 2.01 15.68 13.96
C SER A 57 2.90 15.07 12.86
N ALA A 58 3.99 14.38 13.22
CA ALA A 58 4.85 13.72 12.25
C ALA A 58 4.11 12.62 11.45
N CYS A 59 3.14 11.93 12.07
CA CYS A 59 2.31 10.94 11.39
C CYS A 59 1.28 11.61 10.46
N VAL A 60 0.74 12.77 10.84
CA VAL A 60 -0.18 13.55 9.98
C VAL A 60 0.54 14.05 8.73
N ASN A 61 1.79 14.50 8.86
CA ASN A 61 2.62 15.02 7.77
C ASN A 61 2.91 13.96 6.67
N LEU A 62 2.62 12.68 6.91
CA LEU A 62 2.72 11.64 5.88
C LEU A 62 1.63 11.78 4.80
N PHE A 63 0.47 12.37 5.12
CA PHE A 63 -0.66 12.47 4.18
C PHE A 63 -0.38 13.38 2.98
N ASP A 64 0.39 14.44 3.20
CA ASP A 64 0.78 15.43 2.20
C ASP A 64 2.30 15.56 2.10
N HIS A 65 3.02 14.47 2.40
CA HIS A 65 4.47 14.47 2.33
C HIS A 65 4.96 14.87 0.91
N PRO A 66 5.93 15.81 0.79
CA PRO A 66 6.33 16.35 -0.52
C PRO A 66 6.80 15.30 -1.54
N SER A 67 7.31 14.15 -1.08
CA SER A 67 7.72 13.05 -1.97
C SER A 67 6.54 12.29 -2.59
N VAL A 68 5.33 12.36 -2.02
CA VAL A 68 4.15 11.62 -2.52
C VAL A 68 3.09 12.52 -3.15
N VAL A 69 2.96 13.78 -2.72
CA VAL A 69 1.94 14.71 -3.24
C VAL A 69 1.96 14.84 -4.78
N PRO A 70 3.12 14.94 -5.47
CA PRO A 70 3.14 15.00 -6.93
C PRO A 70 2.56 13.75 -7.61
N TYR A 71 2.60 12.59 -6.96
CA TYR A 71 1.98 11.36 -7.45
C TYR A 71 0.48 11.38 -7.16
N LEU A 72 0.05 11.79 -5.96
CA LEU A 72 -1.36 11.89 -5.60
C LEU A 72 -2.13 12.86 -6.51
N LEU A 73 -1.54 14.01 -6.83
CA LEU A 73 -2.14 15.00 -7.74
C LEU A 73 -2.34 14.44 -9.15
N GLU A 74 -1.40 13.63 -9.64
CA GLU A 74 -1.51 12.98 -10.96
C GLU A 74 -2.56 11.86 -10.94
N LEU A 75 -2.59 11.03 -9.88
CA LEU A 75 -3.39 9.82 -9.81
C LEU A 75 -4.86 10.06 -9.40
N LEU A 76 -5.09 11.04 -8.52
CA LEU A 76 -6.39 11.36 -7.91
C LEU A 76 -6.94 12.72 -8.35
N GLY A 77 -6.07 13.59 -8.90
CA GLY A 77 -6.42 14.96 -9.27
C GLY A 77 -6.17 15.97 -8.14
N PRO A 78 -6.54 17.24 -8.36
CA PRO A 78 -6.16 18.36 -7.48
C PRO A 78 -6.89 18.38 -6.13
N LYS A 79 -7.88 17.51 -5.94
CA LYS A 79 -8.66 17.39 -4.70
C LYS A 79 -8.72 15.93 -4.31
N PHE A 80 -7.94 15.57 -3.31
CA PHE A 80 -7.98 14.25 -2.68
C PHE A 80 -8.21 14.43 -1.18
N ARG A 81 -8.63 13.36 -0.51
CA ARG A 81 -8.79 13.29 0.94
C ARG A 81 -8.18 12.00 1.46
N ALA A 82 -7.68 12.03 2.69
CA ALA A 82 -7.41 10.80 3.40
C ALA A 82 -8.74 10.06 3.65
N ASP A 83 -8.74 8.75 3.43
CA ASP A 83 -9.89 7.89 3.75
C ASP A 83 -9.73 7.29 5.15
N HIS A 84 -8.63 6.59 5.38
CA HIS A 84 -8.22 6.08 6.68
C HIS A 84 -6.73 5.74 6.68
N ASP A 85 -6.16 5.57 7.87
CA ASP A 85 -4.75 5.26 8.07
C ASP A 85 -4.55 4.16 9.12
N TYR A 86 -3.51 3.36 8.92
CA TYR A 86 -3.16 2.24 9.79
C TYR A 86 -1.67 1.93 9.68
N CYS A 87 -1.15 1.25 10.70
CA CYS A 87 0.21 0.73 10.71
C CYS A 87 0.18 -0.79 10.98
N ILE A 88 1.10 -1.51 10.36
CA ILE A 88 1.26 -2.96 10.47
C ILE A 88 2.68 -3.23 10.96
N PHE A 89 2.79 -4.11 11.95
CA PHE A 89 4.04 -4.57 12.53
C PHE A 89 4.10 -6.09 12.41
N MET A 90 5.21 -6.60 11.89
CA MET A 90 5.40 -8.02 11.63
C MET A 90 6.76 -8.48 12.16
N LYS A 91 6.81 -9.70 12.68
CA LYS A 91 8.03 -10.44 12.96
C LYS A 91 8.08 -11.73 12.15
N ASN A 92 9.27 -12.33 12.04
CA ASN A 92 9.42 -13.63 11.40
C ASN A 92 8.43 -14.65 12.00
N GLY A 93 7.75 -15.40 11.13
CA GLY A 93 6.67 -16.31 11.49
C GLY A 93 5.28 -15.68 11.57
N ALA A 94 5.15 -14.37 11.33
CA ALA A 94 3.84 -13.72 11.24
C ALA A 94 2.99 -14.30 10.10
N ARG A 95 1.69 -14.47 10.35
CA ARG A 95 0.77 -14.95 9.33
C ARG A 95 0.60 -13.92 8.22
N GLN A 96 0.65 -14.37 6.97
CA GLN A 96 0.40 -13.52 5.79
C GLN A 96 -1.09 -13.19 5.64
N GLY A 97 -1.39 -11.97 5.21
CA GLY A 97 -2.73 -11.58 4.78
C GLY A 97 -3.03 -12.08 3.37
N GLY A 98 -4.29 -12.43 3.10
CA GLY A 98 -4.71 -12.83 1.75
C GLY A 98 -4.72 -11.66 0.76
N LEU A 99 -4.42 -11.95 -0.50
CA LEU A 99 -4.49 -10.99 -1.61
C LEU A 99 -5.90 -10.44 -1.78
N HIS A 100 -6.01 -9.11 -1.76
CA HIS A 100 -7.27 -8.39 -1.88
C HIS A 100 -7.08 -7.08 -2.65
N GLY A 101 -8.20 -6.49 -3.09
CA GLY A 101 -8.21 -5.33 -3.99
C GLY A 101 -8.79 -5.69 -5.35
N GLY A 102 -8.53 -4.85 -6.34
CA GLY A 102 -9.17 -4.89 -7.67
C GLY A 102 -10.44 -4.05 -7.73
N ASP A 103 -11.05 -3.98 -8.92
CA ASP A 103 -12.22 -3.13 -9.15
C ASP A 103 -13.36 -3.48 -8.16
N GLY A 104 -13.83 -2.48 -7.41
CA GLY A 104 -14.86 -2.62 -6.39
C GLY A 104 -16.15 -3.22 -6.96
N HIS A 105 -16.51 -2.86 -8.19
CA HIS A 105 -17.68 -3.44 -8.87
C HIS A 105 -17.47 -4.92 -9.22
N ALA A 106 -16.25 -5.32 -9.59
CA ALA A 106 -15.93 -6.71 -9.92
C ALA A 106 -15.80 -7.59 -8.67
N THR A 107 -15.43 -6.99 -7.54
CA THR A 107 -15.16 -7.68 -6.26
C THR A 107 -16.28 -7.57 -5.23
N GLY A 108 -17.35 -6.82 -5.54
CA GLY A 108 -18.49 -6.63 -4.64
C GLY A 108 -18.20 -5.73 -3.44
N ARG A 109 -17.22 -4.83 -3.57
CA ARG A 109 -16.87 -3.79 -2.59
C ARG A 109 -17.46 -2.44 -3.00
N ALA A 110 -17.25 -1.41 -2.18
CA ALA A 110 -17.61 -0.04 -2.52
C ALA A 110 -17.02 0.35 -3.89
N ALA A 111 -17.76 1.18 -4.62
CA ALA A 111 -17.46 1.61 -5.99
C ALA A 111 -16.29 2.61 -6.08
N ASP A 112 -15.46 2.71 -5.04
CA ASP A 112 -14.33 3.61 -4.90
C ASP A 112 -12.99 2.94 -5.26
N HIS A 113 -12.91 1.62 -5.33
CA HIS A 113 -11.68 0.93 -5.74
C HIS A 113 -11.69 0.74 -7.26
N TRP A 114 -11.14 1.67 -8.04
CA TRP A 114 -11.09 1.52 -9.50
C TRP A 114 -9.93 2.29 -10.13
N TYR A 115 -9.55 1.83 -11.32
CA TYR A 115 -8.63 2.49 -12.25
C TYR A 115 -9.30 2.66 -13.61
N ARG A 116 -9.21 3.85 -14.21
CA ARG A 116 -9.64 4.11 -15.59
C ARG A 116 -8.71 5.11 -16.26
N TYR A 117 -8.39 4.84 -17.52
CA TYR A 117 -7.72 5.80 -18.41
C TYR A 117 -8.70 6.25 -19.48
N ARG A 118 -9.05 7.54 -19.50
CA ARG A 118 -9.97 8.14 -20.48
C ARG A 118 -9.60 9.59 -20.75
N ASP A 119 -9.74 10.01 -22.00
CA ASP A 119 -9.45 11.38 -22.45
C ASP A 119 -8.04 11.83 -22.08
N CYS A 120 -7.07 10.93 -22.26
CA CYS A 120 -5.66 11.12 -21.90
C CYS A 120 -5.39 11.38 -20.41
N VAL A 121 -6.35 11.08 -19.54
CA VAL A 121 -6.23 11.28 -18.09
C VAL A 121 -6.38 9.95 -17.36
N MET A 122 -5.37 9.65 -16.55
CA MET A 122 -5.37 8.55 -15.60
C MET A 122 -6.21 8.94 -14.38
N ARG A 123 -7.14 8.08 -13.95
CA ARG A 123 -7.97 8.32 -12.77
C ARG A 123 -8.07 7.07 -11.91
N ASN A 124 -7.96 7.29 -10.61
CA ASN A 124 -8.12 6.28 -9.58
C ASN A 124 -9.21 6.71 -8.62
N GLY A 125 -10.01 5.76 -8.13
CA GLY A 125 -10.99 6.05 -7.09
C GLY A 125 -10.38 6.03 -5.68
N LEU A 126 -9.42 5.14 -5.44
CA LEU A 126 -8.67 5.02 -4.20
C LEU A 126 -7.23 4.62 -4.52
N THR A 127 -6.28 5.27 -3.87
CA THR A 127 -4.85 4.94 -3.95
C THR A 127 -4.30 4.83 -2.53
N VAL A 128 -3.54 3.77 -2.27
CA VAL A 128 -2.90 3.53 -0.97
C VAL A 128 -1.44 3.95 -1.07
N CYS A 129 -0.99 4.81 -0.16
CA CYS A 129 0.42 5.10 0.06
C CYS A 129 0.93 4.29 1.25
N THR A 130 1.95 3.46 1.04
CA THR A 130 2.58 2.66 2.10
C THR A 130 4.01 3.15 2.31
N PHE A 131 4.30 3.61 3.53
CA PHE A 131 5.65 3.99 3.94
C PHE A 131 6.29 2.83 4.71
N PHE A 132 7.50 2.47 4.32
CA PHE A 132 8.29 1.45 5.01
C PHE A 132 9.17 2.15 6.05
N LEU A 133 8.94 1.85 7.33
CA LEU A 133 9.71 2.40 8.45
C LEU A 133 10.86 1.47 8.90
N THR A 134 10.86 0.25 8.40
CA THR A 134 11.94 -0.72 8.55
C THR A 134 12.28 -1.29 7.18
N HIS A 135 13.46 -1.90 7.08
CA HIS A 135 13.81 -2.65 5.89
C HIS A 135 12.82 -3.79 5.65
N ALA A 136 12.60 -4.14 4.39
CA ALA A 136 11.76 -5.25 3.96
C ALA A 136 12.40 -5.90 2.73
N ASP A 137 13.35 -6.80 2.98
CA ASP A 137 14.00 -7.57 1.92
C ASP A 137 13.03 -8.58 1.31
N VAL A 138 13.43 -9.15 0.17
CA VAL A 138 12.72 -10.28 -0.44
C VAL A 138 12.62 -11.42 0.58
N GLY A 139 11.40 -11.77 0.96
CA GLY A 139 11.10 -12.80 1.96
C GLY A 139 10.75 -12.28 3.35
N ASP A 140 11.04 -11.01 3.68
CA ASP A 140 10.71 -10.43 5.00
C ASP A 140 9.21 -10.18 5.20
N GLY A 141 8.45 -10.16 4.11
CA GLY A 141 7.02 -9.84 4.12
C GLY A 141 6.75 -8.34 3.89
N GLY A 142 5.59 -7.87 4.34
CA GLY A 142 5.10 -6.53 4.02
C GLY A 142 4.20 -6.51 2.79
N PHE A 143 4.42 -5.57 1.87
CA PHE A 143 3.56 -5.41 0.69
C PHE A 143 3.79 -6.51 -0.35
N GLY A 144 2.71 -7.15 -0.78
CA GLY A 144 2.70 -8.09 -1.89
C GLY A 144 1.53 -7.80 -2.81
N CYS A 145 1.74 -7.97 -4.12
CA CYS A 145 0.73 -7.66 -5.12
C CYS A 145 0.81 -8.59 -6.34
N ILE A 146 -0.21 -8.50 -7.20
CA ILE A 146 -0.18 -9.05 -8.55
C ILE A 146 -0.10 -7.85 -9.50
N PRO A 147 1.05 -7.57 -10.13
CA PRO A 147 1.18 -6.47 -11.08
C PRO A 147 0.12 -6.56 -12.20
N GLY A 148 -0.51 -5.43 -12.51
CA GLY A 148 -1.56 -5.32 -13.52
C GLY A 148 -2.95 -5.76 -13.08
N SER A 149 -3.09 -6.36 -11.89
CA SER A 149 -4.39 -6.85 -11.40
C SER A 149 -5.46 -5.77 -11.21
N HIS A 150 -5.05 -4.50 -11.03
CA HIS A 150 -5.94 -3.34 -10.97
C HIS A 150 -6.78 -3.12 -12.25
N LYS A 151 -6.36 -3.69 -13.40
CA LYS A 151 -7.09 -3.69 -14.69
C LYS A 151 -7.79 -5.01 -15.00
N SER A 152 -7.67 -6.03 -14.14
CA SER A 152 -8.19 -7.35 -14.42
C SER A 152 -9.72 -7.38 -14.37
N ASN A 153 -10.33 -7.93 -15.42
CA ASN A 153 -11.77 -8.22 -15.46
C ASN A 153 -12.12 -9.59 -14.86
N PHE A 154 -11.12 -10.37 -14.41
CA PHE A 154 -11.30 -11.72 -13.88
C PHE A 154 -10.79 -11.90 -12.43
N PRO A 155 -11.02 -10.96 -11.50
CA PRO A 155 -10.45 -11.05 -10.15
C PRO A 155 -11.00 -12.26 -9.37
N LYS A 156 -12.18 -12.77 -9.72
CA LYS A 156 -12.78 -13.98 -9.13
C LYS A 156 -12.12 -15.28 -9.59
N ASN A 157 -11.37 -15.25 -10.69
CA ASN A 157 -10.70 -16.43 -11.23
C ASN A 157 -9.32 -16.66 -10.60
N LEU A 158 -8.84 -15.75 -9.73
CA LEU A 158 -7.62 -15.98 -8.96
C LEU A 158 -7.84 -17.19 -8.05
N PRO A 159 -7.06 -18.28 -8.20
CA PRO A 159 -7.20 -19.47 -7.37
C PRO A 159 -7.08 -19.17 -5.88
N ALA A 160 -7.87 -19.87 -5.07
CA ALA A 160 -7.94 -19.64 -3.63
C ALA A 160 -6.59 -19.89 -2.93
N ASP A 161 -5.85 -20.92 -3.36
CA ASP A 161 -4.53 -21.26 -2.85
C ASP A 161 -3.51 -20.14 -3.11
N VAL A 162 -3.56 -19.48 -4.26
CA VAL A 162 -2.71 -18.30 -4.55
C VAL A 162 -3.20 -17.08 -3.77
N ARG A 163 -4.53 -16.86 -3.71
CA ARG A 163 -5.11 -15.73 -2.95
C ARG A 163 -4.71 -15.76 -1.47
N ASN A 164 -4.64 -16.95 -0.89
CA ASN A 164 -4.28 -17.16 0.52
C ASN A 164 -2.78 -17.34 0.74
N ASN A 165 -1.96 -17.20 -0.30
CA ASN A 165 -0.51 -17.44 -0.28
C ASN A 165 -0.09 -18.87 0.13
N GLU A 166 -0.95 -19.86 -0.10
CA GLU A 166 -0.67 -21.30 0.13
C GLU A 166 0.20 -21.88 -0.99
N ARG A 167 0.14 -21.29 -2.19
CA ARG A 167 1.00 -21.64 -3.34
C ARG A 167 1.71 -20.41 -3.88
N SER A 168 3.02 -20.52 -4.06
CA SER A 168 3.81 -19.52 -4.79
C SER A 168 3.43 -19.51 -6.27
N ALA A 169 3.04 -18.34 -6.77
CA ALA A 169 2.69 -18.14 -8.18
C ALA A 169 3.59 -17.06 -8.79
N HIS A 170 4.10 -17.33 -10.00
CA HIS A 170 5.07 -16.46 -10.69
C HIS A 170 4.59 -15.01 -10.95
N TYR A 171 3.29 -14.77 -10.88
CA TYR A 171 2.66 -13.46 -11.07
C TYR A 171 2.38 -12.71 -9.76
N VAL A 172 2.71 -13.30 -8.60
CA VAL A 172 2.67 -12.61 -7.30
C VAL A 172 4.08 -12.08 -7.01
N ARG A 173 4.19 -10.80 -6.63
CA ARG A 173 5.46 -10.14 -6.35
C ARG A 173 5.42 -9.44 -4.99
N GLN A 174 6.56 -9.48 -4.30
CA GLN A 174 6.93 -8.55 -3.23
C GLN A 174 7.94 -7.58 -3.87
N PRO A 175 7.50 -6.39 -4.31
CA PRO A 175 8.35 -5.44 -5.03
C PRO A 175 9.39 -4.75 -4.14
#